data_AF-A0A1X1RFI3-F1
#
_entry.id   AF-A0A1X1RFI3-F1
#
_cell.length_a   1.000
_cell.length_b   1.000
_cell.length_c   1.000
_cell.angle_alpha   90.00
_cell.angle_beta   90.00
_cell.angle_gamma   90.00
#
_symmetry.space_group_name_H-M   'P 1'
#
loop_
_entity.id
_entity.type
_entity.pdbx_description
1 polymer ?
#
loop_
_entity_poly.entity_id
_entity_poly.type
_entity_poly.pdbx_seq_one_letter_code
_entity_poly.pdbx_strand_id
1 'polypeptide(L)'
;MAIHEPHDPHGGAPLCDECYDWEGAVVWNWWAPELWRRTVMALRRAIAAKLDVPEESLGESASLQYAKVAEFQTRGLVHFHALFRLDGPSGPGSPSPLDEAELAETFRRVINGVEYFAPAIDAEDTSRLIQWGTQIDIRPVRGAKGVDYQTDSLHAEQVAGYLAKYATKDVAELDHGQLRGPHLRQLEQTCKELATRGMAAGEDSPYLLLFKRNRTLGFRGHFSTKSRRYSITLGALRRARHRFQLLRADLERRGKPLDPTGLEERLLADEESSTLIVGAWAFQGSGWTRSGDRALALAAAARSREYAQWRAEQTRDAITQRKDRR
;
A
#
# COMPACT_ATOMS: atom_id res chain seq x y z
N MET A 1 -12.49 26.54 26.17
CA MET A 1 -12.19 25.43 25.25
C MET A 1 -11.54 26.05 24.02
N ALA A 2 -10.23 25.89 23.86
CA ALA A 2 -9.54 26.42 22.68
C ALA A 2 -9.89 25.51 21.48
N ILE A 3 -10.41 26.09 20.41
CA ILE A 3 -10.62 25.38 19.15
C ILE A 3 -9.35 25.62 18.33
N HIS A 4 -8.60 24.55 18.08
CA HIS A 4 -7.39 24.61 17.28
C HIS A 4 -7.74 24.60 15.78
N GLU A 5 -7.09 25.47 15.02
CA GLU A 5 -7.18 25.44 13.55
C GLU A 5 -6.47 24.19 13.00
N PRO A 6 -6.81 23.71 11.78
CA PRO A 6 -6.24 22.49 11.18
C PRO A 6 -4.70 22.42 11.07
N HIS A 7 -4.02 23.56 11.23
CA HIS A 7 -2.56 23.69 11.18
C HIS A 7 -1.97 24.27 12.46
N ASP A 8 -2.70 24.21 13.57
CA ASP A 8 -2.18 24.64 14.86
C ASP A 8 -0.96 23.78 15.26
N PRO A 9 0.19 24.40 15.59
CA PRO A 9 1.40 23.67 15.99
C PRO A 9 1.25 22.85 17.28
N HIS A 10 0.20 23.11 18.07
CA HIS A 10 -0.17 22.34 19.27
C HIS A 10 -1.20 21.25 18.97
N GLY A 11 -1.69 21.15 17.73
CA GLY A 11 -2.57 20.06 17.30
C GLY A 11 -1.95 18.70 17.59
N GLY A 12 -2.64 17.86 18.36
CA GLY A 12 -2.19 16.53 18.74
C GLY A 12 -1.18 16.48 19.89
N ALA A 13 -0.75 17.62 20.46
CA ALA A 13 0.05 17.64 21.68
C ALA A 13 -0.76 17.16 22.89
N PRO A 14 -0.12 16.55 23.90
CA PRO A 14 -0.81 16.20 25.15
C PRO A 14 -1.24 17.45 25.90
N LEU A 15 -2.27 17.30 26.74
CA LEU A 15 -2.72 18.37 27.65
C LEU A 15 -1.70 18.65 28.77
N CYS A 16 -0.90 17.65 29.13
CA CYS A 16 0.15 17.71 30.13
C CYS A 16 1.35 16.92 29.60
N ASP A 17 2.47 17.60 29.35
CA ASP A 17 3.69 16.97 28.81
C ASP A 17 4.30 15.96 29.79
N GLU A 18 4.26 16.25 31.09
CA GLU A 18 4.79 15.38 32.15
C GLU A 18 3.95 14.11 32.37
N CYS A 19 2.65 14.19 32.05
CA CYS A 19 1.71 13.09 32.23
C CYS A 19 1.67 12.16 31.02
N TYR A 20 2.26 12.57 29.89
CA TYR A 20 2.20 11.82 28.65
C TYR A 20 3.25 10.70 28.64
N ASP A 21 2.81 9.49 28.33
CA ASP A 21 3.69 8.33 28.20
C ASP A 21 4.45 8.37 26.86
N TRP A 22 5.52 9.16 26.82
CA TRP A 22 6.38 9.31 25.64
C TRP A 22 7.04 8.00 25.22
N GLU A 23 7.52 7.22 26.19
CA GLU A 23 8.17 5.95 25.91
C GLU A 23 7.18 4.93 25.37
N GLY A 24 6.00 4.80 26.01
CA GLY A 24 4.91 3.96 25.54
C GLY A 24 4.44 4.33 24.13
N ALA A 25 4.42 5.62 23.78
CA ALA A 25 4.12 6.08 22.42
C ALA A 25 5.13 5.56 21.38
N VAL A 26 6.43 5.61 21.68
CA VAL A 26 7.47 5.08 20.80
C VAL A 26 7.41 3.55 20.74
N VAL A 27 7.22 2.88 21.88
CA VAL A 27 7.06 1.42 21.98
C VAL A 27 5.83 0.95 21.19
N TRP A 28 4.72 1.68 21.25
CA TRP A 28 3.53 1.45 20.42
C TRP A 28 3.88 1.50 18.93
N ASN A 29 4.48 2.60 18.47
CA ASN A 29 4.85 2.76 17.06
C ASN A 29 5.81 1.65 16.59
N TRP A 30 6.78 1.29 17.44
CA TRP A 30 7.73 0.22 17.15
C TRP A 30 7.02 -1.11 16.97
N TRP A 31 6.16 -1.50 17.91
CA TRP A 31 5.53 -2.84 17.94
C TRP A 31 4.15 -2.96 17.29
N ALA A 32 3.55 -1.88 16.81
CA ALA A 32 2.30 -1.91 16.06
C ALA A 32 2.29 -2.91 14.87
N PRO A 33 3.41 -3.13 14.13
CA PRO A 33 3.49 -4.20 13.13
C PRO A 33 3.33 -5.62 13.71
N GLU A 34 3.80 -5.89 14.92
CA GLU A 34 3.65 -7.19 15.59
C GLU A 34 2.21 -7.38 16.08
N LEU A 35 1.60 -6.35 16.65
CA LEU A 35 0.18 -6.37 17.00
C LEU A 35 -0.71 -6.64 15.77
N TRP A 36 -0.37 -6.00 14.64
CA TRP A 36 -1.02 -6.28 13.36
C TRP A 36 -0.85 -7.73 12.91
N ARG A 37 0.37 -8.28 12.96
CA ARG A 37 0.63 -9.69 12.61
C ARG A 37 -0.24 -10.64 13.43
N ARG A 38 -0.29 -10.42 14.75
CA ARG A 38 -1.14 -11.19 15.68
C ARG A 38 -2.62 -11.05 15.37
N THR A 39 -3.06 -9.85 15.01
CA THR A 39 -4.46 -9.60 14.60
C THR A 39 -4.83 -10.45 13.39
N VAL A 40 -4.01 -10.44 12.33
CA VAL A 40 -4.26 -11.26 11.14
C VAL A 40 -4.27 -12.76 11.47
N MET A 41 -3.37 -13.24 12.33
CA MET A 41 -3.36 -14.64 12.77
C MET A 41 -4.62 -14.99 13.57
N ALA A 42 -5.01 -14.15 14.53
CA ALA A 42 -6.20 -14.36 15.34
C ALA A 42 -7.48 -14.36 14.50
N LEU A 43 -7.56 -13.50 13.48
CA LEU A 43 -8.67 -13.48 12.52
C LEU A 43 -8.75 -14.77 11.70
N ARG A 44 -7.62 -15.27 11.18
CA ARG A 44 -7.58 -16.54 10.45
C ARG A 44 -8.06 -17.70 11.32
N ARG A 45 -7.62 -17.77 12.58
CA ARG A 45 -8.09 -18.75 13.56
C ARG A 45 -9.59 -18.65 13.84
N ALA A 46 -10.09 -17.44 14.05
CA ALA A 46 -11.50 -17.22 14.33
C ALA A 46 -12.40 -17.59 13.15
N ILE A 47 -11.94 -17.33 11.91
CA ILE A 47 -12.64 -17.74 10.69
C ILE A 47 -12.61 -19.27 10.54
N ALA A 48 -11.45 -19.90 10.73
CA ALA A 48 -11.33 -21.37 10.67
C ALA A 48 -12.27 -22.05 11.67
N ALA A 49 -12.30 -21.56 12.92
CA ALA A 49 -13.23 -22.04 13.95
C ALA A 49 -14.70 -21.84 13.58
N LYS A 50 -15.04 -20.72 12.91
CA LYS A 50 -16.42 -20.44 12.46
C LYS A 50 -16.84 -21.32 11.28
N LEU A 51 -15.88 -21.82 10.49
CA LEU A 51 -16.09 -22.75 9.38
C LEU A 51 -15.94 -24.23 9.80
N ASP A 52 -15.68 -24.50 11.09
CA ASP A 52 -15.43 -25.85 11.62
C ASP A 52 -14.29 -26.60 10.90
N VAL A 53 -13.20 -25.88 10.59
CA VAL A 53 -12.00 -26.46 9.97
C VAL A 53 -10.73 -26.15 10.77
N PRO A 54 -9.70 -27.03 10.72
CA PRO A 54 -8.37 -26.71 11.24
C PRO A 54 -7.78 -25.45 10.60
N GLU A 55 -7.01 -24.65 11.36
CA GLU A 55 -6.38 -23.41 10.86
C GLU A 55 -5.49 -23.66 9.63
N GLU A 56 -4.77 -24.78 9.63
CA GLU A 56 -3.90 -25.22 8.53
C GLU A 56 -4.66 -25.56 7.25
N SER A 57 -5.90 -26.06 7.38
CA SER A 57 -6.78 -26.41 6.27
C SER A 57 -7.65 -25.24 5.81
N LEU A 58 -7.59 -24.07 6.47
CA LEU A 58 -8.41 -22.90 6.11
C LEU A 58 -8.32 -22.57 4.62
N GLY A 59 -7.13 -22.73 4.00
CA GLY A 59 -6.92 -22.44 2.58
C GLY A 59 -7.77 -23.27 1.60
N GLU A 60 -8.33 -24.39 2.06
CA GLU A 60 -9.22 -25.27 1.28
C GLU A 60 -10.69 -24.82 1.36
N SER A 61 -11.02 -23.93 2.30
CA SER A 61 -12.39 -23.43 2.52
C SER A 61 -12.52 -21.93 2.29
N ALA A 62 -11.49 -21.16 2.63
CA ALA A 62 -11.51 -19.71 2.57
C ALA A 62 -10.10 -19.09 2.43
N SER A 63 -10.06 -17.90 1.85
CA SER A 63 -8.85 -17.12 1.71
C SER A 63 -9.08 -15.70 2.23
N LEU A 64 -8.54 -15.40 3.42
CA LEU A 64 -8.52 -14.04 3.97
C LEU A 64 -7.36 -13.24 3.35
N GLN A 65 -7.70 -12.19 2.61
CA GLN A 65 -6.75 -11.26 2.00
C GLN A 65 -6.97 -9.86 2.58
N TYR A 66 -5.92 -9.03 2.60
CA TYR A 66 -6.03 -7.63 3.01
C TYR A 66 -5.15 -6.69 2.20
N ALA A 67 -5.54 -5.44 2.15
CA ALA A 67 -4.66 -4.31 1.91
C ALA A 67 -4.73 -3.39 3.13
N LYS A 68 -3.58 -2.86 3.54
CA LYS A 68 -3.44 -2.03 4.71
C LYS A 68 -2.56 -0.83 4.41
N VAL A 69 -2.94 0.30 4.98
CA VAL A 69 -2.17 1.54 5.01
C VAL A 69 -1.93 1.93 6.47
N ALA A 70 -0.74 2.43 6.77
CA ALA A 70 -0.36 3.00 8.05
C ALA A 70 -0.25 4.52 7.90
N GLU A 71 -0.92 5.27 8.77
CA GLU A 71 -0.89 6.72 8.78
C GLU A 71 -0.58 7.20 10.20
N PHE A 72 0.05 8.37 10.32
CA PHE A 72 0.25 8.99 11.62
C PHE A 72 -0.95 9.86 11.97
N GLN A 73 -1.48 9.66 13.18
CA GLN A 73 -2.34 10.66 13.79
C GLN A 73 -1.54 11.95 14.00
N THR A 74 -2.22 13.10 14.12
CA THR A 74 -1.56 14.38 14.43
C THR A 74 -0.68 14.28 15.68
N ARG A 75 -1.08 13.45 16.65
CA ARG A 75 -0.31 13.14 17.88
C ARG A 75 0.92 12.22 17.68
N GLY A 76 1.27 11.85 16.44
CA GLY A 76 2.45 11.05 16.13
C GLY A 76 2.33 9.54 16.38
N LEU A 77 1.14 9.04 16.72
CA LEU A 77 0.89 7.60 16.85
C LEU A 77 0.40 7.00 15.54
N VAL A 78 0.98 5.85 15.16
CA VAL A 78 0.56 5.12 13.96
C VAL A 78 -0.81 4.50 14.18
N HIS A 79 -1.67 4.62 13.17
CA HIS A 79 -2.95 3.92 13.08
C HIS A 79 -3.07 3.26 11.71
N PHE A 80 -3.99 2.32 11.56
CA PHE A 80 -4.12 1.52 10.35
C PHE A 80 -5.50 1.63 9.73
N HIS A 81 -5.52 1.89 8.44
CA HIS A 81 -6.68 1.67 7.59
C HIS A 81 -6.48 0.35 6.86
N ALA A 82 -7.48 -0.51 6.84
CA ALA A 82 -7.37 -1.79 6.15
C ALA A 82 -8.68 -2.19 5.48
N LEU A 83 -8.57 -2.76 4.29
CA LEU A 83 -9.66 -3.45 3.62
C LEU A 83 -9.35 -4.94 3.63
N PHE A 84 -10.28 -5.71 4.20
CA PHE A 84 -10.22 -7.16 4.21
C PHE A 84 -11.21 -7.73 3.20
N ARG A 85 -10.78 -8.78 2.53
CA ARG A 85 -11.61 -9.58 1.63
C ARG A 85 -11.52 -11.04 2.05
N LEU A 86 -12.67 -11.68 2.19
CA LEU A 86 -12.75 -13.12 2.41
C LEU A 86 -13.27 -13.75 1.12
N ASP A 87 -12.40 -14.53 0.48
CA ASP A 87 -12.74 -15.26 -0.74
C ASP A 87 -12.99 -16.73 -0.41
N GLY A 88 -13.77 -17.43 -1.25
CA GLY A 88 -13.81 -18.89 -1.25
C GLY A 88 -12.50 -19.55 -1.72
N PRO A 89 -12.47 -20.89 -1.81
CA PRO A 89 -11.23 -21.64 -2.07
C PRO A 89 -10.70 -21.50 -3.50
N SER A 90 -11.59 -21.17 -4.46
CA SER A 90 -11.20 -20.94 -5.87
C SER A 90 -10.43 -19.62 -6.07
N GLY A 91 -10.20 -18.85 -5.01
CA GLY A 91 -9.36 -17.66 -5.05
C GLY A 91 -10.13 -16.35 -5.21
N PRO A 92 -9.45 -15.26 -5.58
CA PRO A 92 -10.03 -13.90 -5.60
C PRO A 92 -11.38 -13.81 -6.32
N GLY A 93 -12.40 -13.29 -5.62
CA GLY A 93 -13.74 -13.10 -6.19
C GLY A 93 -14.63 -14.34 -6.17
N SER A 94 -14.13 -15.50 -5.72
CA SER A 94 -14.98 -16.66 -5.47
C SER A 94 -15.91 -16.42 -4.26
N PRO A 95 -17.12 -17.01 -4.25
CA PRO A 95 -18.11 -16.77 -3.20
C PRO A 95 -17.52 -16.98 -1.79
N SER A 96 -17.72 -15.98 -0.93
CA SER A 96 -17.26 -16.04 0.45
C SER A 96 -18.08 -17.05 1.25
N PRO A 97 -17.47 -17.86 2.13
CA PRO A 97 -18.21 -18.77 2.98
C PRO A 97 -18.88 -18.08 4.18
N LEU A 98 -18.56 -16.81 4.45
CA LEU A 98 -19.22 -15.96 5.45
C LEU A 98 -19.76 -14.71 4.76
N ASP A 99 -20.91 -14.22 5.21
CA ASP A 99 -21.40 -12.92 4.73
C ASP A 99 -20.61 -11.74 5.34
N GLU A 100 -20.85 -10.53 4.83
CA GLU A 100 -20.10 -9.35 5.26
C GLU A 100 -20.36 -8.95 6.73
N ALA A 101 -21.53 -9.30 7.28
CA ALA A 101 -21.91 -8.99 8.66
C ALA A 101 -21.25 -9.97 9.64
N GLU A 102 -21.24 -11.26 9.30
CA GLU A 102 -20.55 -12.31 10.04
C GLU A 102 -19.04 -12.08 10.11
N LEU A 103 -18.45 -11.64 8.99
CA LEU A 103 -17.03 -11.28 8.96
C LEU A 103 -16.78 -10.05 9.85
N ALA A 104 -17.57 -8.99 9.73
CA ALA A 104 -17.43 -7.79 10.56
C ALA A 104 -17.57 -8.10 12.06
N GLU A 105 -18.49 -8.97 12.44
CA GLU A 105 -18.66 -9.39 13.84
C GLU A 105 -17.49 -10.24 14.34
N THR A 106 -16.98 -11.13 13.49
CA THR A 106 -15.75 -11.89 13.78
C THR A 106 -14.58 -10.94 14.04
N PHE A 107 -14.47 -9.86 13.25
CA PHE A 107 -13.47 -8.81 13.46
C PHE A 107 -13.62 -8.11 14.80
N ARG A 108 -14.83 -7.63 15.15
CA ARG A 108 -15.09 -6.94 16.43
C ARG A 108 -14.74 -7.80 17.64
N ARG A 109 -15.08 -9.09 17.59
CA ARG A 109 -14.76 -10.03 18.66
C ARG A 109 -13.26 -10.25 18.80
N VAL A 110 -12.54 -10.39 17.68
CA VAL A 110 -11.11 -10.70 17.70
C VAL A 110 -10.28 -9.48 18.11
N ILE A 111 -10.52 -8.33 17.49
CA ILE A 111 -9.63 -7.17 17.60
C ILE A 111 -9.45 -6.70 19.04
N ASN A 112 -10.51 -6.75 19.85
CA ASN A 112 -10.47 -6.31 21.24
C ASN A 112 -9.66 -7.25 22.16
N GLY A 113 -9.40 -8.48 21.73
CA GLY A 113 -8.62 -9.47 22.49
C GLY A 113 -7.18 -9.63 22.03
N VAL A 114 -6.72 -8.85 21.04
CA VAL A 114 -5.34 -8.98 20.54
C VAL A 114 -4.39 -8.21 21.43
N GLU A 115 -3.45 -8.95 22.02
CA GLU A 115 -2.46 -8.43 22.94
C GLU A 115 -1.04 -8.78 22.51
N TYR A 116 -0.12 -7.89 22.84
CA TYR A 116 1.32 -8.17 22.77
C TYR A 116 2.04 -7.55 23.96
N PHE A 117 2.86 -8.34 24.64
CA PHE A 117 3.80 -7.84 25.63
C PHE A 117 5.06 -7.39 24.91
N ALA A 118 5.16 -6.08 24.71
CA ALA A 118 6.38 -5.46 24.19
C ALA A 118 7.49 -5.64 25.22
N PRO A 119 8.64 -6.22 24.83
CA PRO A 119 9.77 -6.43 25.75
C PRO A 119 10.27 -5.10 26.30
N ALA A 120 10.86 -5.15 27.49
CA ALA A 120 11.58 -4.02 28.09
C ALA A 120 12.74 -3.56 27.18
N ILE A 121 13.06 -2.28 27.23
CA ILE A 121 14.12 -1.66 26.42
C ILE A 121 15.51 -2.06 26.93
N ASP A 122 15.66 -2.12 28.24
CA ASP A 122 16.86 -2.53 28.97
C ASP A 122 16.48 -3.16 30.33
N ALA A 123 17.46 -3.42 31.19
CA ALA A 123 17.25 -4.07 32.48
C ALA A 123 16.55 -3.19 33.54
N GLU A 124 16.51 -1.87 33.33
CA GLU A 124 15.85 -0.91 34.22
C GLU A 124 14.41 -0.59 33.75
N ASP A 125 14.05 -1.03 32.55
CA ASP A 125 12.73 -0.88 31.96
C ASP A 125 11.82 -2.08 32.26
N THR A 126 10.51 -1.88 32.05
CA THR A 126 9.51 -2.94 32.18
C THR A 126 8.82 -3.23 30.85
N SER A 127 8.34 -4.47 30.72
CA SER A 127 7.56 -4.85 29.54
C SER A 127 6.20 -4.14 29.56
N ARG A 128 5.76 -3.67 28.40
CA ARG A 128 4.49 -2.94 28.25
C ARG A 128 3.47 -3.79 27.49
N LEU A 129 2.24 -3.86 28.00
CA LEU A 129 1.15 -4.46 27.25
C LEU A 129 0.69 -3.47 26.16
N ILE A 130 0.64 -3.92 24.90
CA ILE A 130 0.05 -3.17 23.80
C ILE A 130 -1.20 -3.87 23.28
N GLN A 131 -2.23 -3.07 23.02
CA GLN A 131 -3.57 -3.47 22.58
C GLN A 131 -4.11 -2.43 21.60
N TRP A 132 -5.09 -2.82 20.79
CA TRP A 132 -5.86 -1.83 20.04
C TRP A 132 -6.67 -0.96 21.00
N GLY A 133 -6.64 0.35 20.77
CA GLY A 133 -7.49 1.28 21.51
C GLY A 133 -8.97 1.14 21.13
N THR A 134 -9.83 1.95 21.75
CA THR A 134 -11.29 1.92 21.54
C THR A 134 -11.75 2.53 20.22
N GLN A 135 -10.88 3.26 19.51
CA GLN A 135 -11.18 3.93 18.24
C GLN A 135 -11.10 2.95 17.07
N ILE A 136 -12.00 1.97 17.05
CA ILE A 136 -12.09 0.93 16.03
C ILE A 136 -13.38 1.14 15.23
N ASP A 137 -13.23 1.40 13.94
CA ASP A 137 -14.35 1.51 12.99
C ASP A 137 -14.32 0.34 12.01
N ILE A 138 -15.29 -0.57 12.14
CA ILE A 138 -15.41 -1.77 11.29
C ILE A 138 -16.74 -1.70 10.54
N ARG A 139 -16.65 -1.50 9.23
CA ARG A 139 -17.81 -1.38 8.34
C ARG A 139 -17.75 -2.44 7.24
N PRO A 140 -18.84 -3.20 7.03
CA PRO A 140 -18.99 -4.03 5.86
C PRO A 140 -18.94 -3.19 4.58
N VAL A 141 -18.24 -3.68 3.55
CA VAL A 141 -18.14 -3.01 2.24
C VAL A 141 -18.94 -3.83 1.24
N ARG A 142 -19.98 -3.24 0.64
CA ARG A 142 -20.83 -3.94 -0.32
C ARG A 142 -20.28 -3.81 -1.74
N GLY A 143 -20.24 -4.93 -2.46
CA GLY A 143 -19.91 -4.95 -3.88
C GLY A 143 -21.00 -4.24 -4.70
N ALA A 144 -20.61 -3.58 -5.79
CA ALA A 144 -21.47 -2.80 -6.68
C ALA A 144 -22.43 -3.67 -7.53
N LYS A 145 -23.29 -4.49 -6.91
CA LYS A 145 -24.46 -5.05 -7.59
C LYS A 145 -25.66 -4.14 -7.33
N GLY A 146 -25.96 -3.29 -8.30
CA GLY A 146 -27.08 -2.34 -8.23
C GLY A 146 -26.67 -1.03 -7.61
N VAL A 147 -26.58 0.01 -8.44
CA VAL A 147 -26.19 1.35 -8.01
C VAL A 147 -27.43 2.01 -7.42
N ASP A 148 -27.57 1.97 -6.10
CA ASP A 148 -28.48 2.84 -5.37
C ASP A 148 -27.64 3.75 -4.45
N TYR A 149 -27.47 5.00 -4.88
CA TYR A 149 -26.63 6.01 -4.22
C TYR A 149 -27.24 6.57 -2.92
N GLN A 150 -28.30 5.95 -2.38
CA GLN A 150 -29.10 6.53 -1.29
C GLN A 150 -28.88 5.91 0.09
N THR A 151 -28.03 4.88 0.24
CA THR A 151 -27.73 4.30 1.56
C THR A 151 -26.33 4.66 2.06
N ASP A 152 -26.19 4.76 3.38
CA ASP A 152 -24.97 5.02 4.17
C ASP A 152 -23.90 3.89 4.07
N SER A 153 -23.94 3.13 2.97
CA SER A 153 -23.12 1.96 2.67
C SER A 153 -21.86 2.34 1.89
N LEU A 154 -20.69 1.91 2.37
CA LEU A 154 -19.41 2.10 1.67
C LEU A 154 -19.31 1.16 0.46
N HIS A 155 -19.08 1.73 -0.73
CA HIS A 155 -18.86 0.97 -1.97
C HIS A 155 -17.39 0.65 -2.22
N ALA A 156 -17.12 -0.45 -2.94
CA ALA A 156 -15.76 -0.92 -3.21
C ALA A 156 -14.89 0.12 -3.94
N GLU A 157 -15.44 0.88 -4.89
CA GLU A 157 -14.75 1.95 -5.62
C GLU A 157 -14.39 3.11 -4.69
N GLN A 158 -15.27 3.47 -3.75
CA GLN A 158 -15.00 4.50 -2.74
C GLN A 158 -13.88 4.06 -1.80
N VAL A 159 -13.85 2.79 -1.38
CA VAL A 159 -12.80 2.25 -0.51
C VAL A 159 -11.47 2.10 -1.26
N ALA A 160 -11.50 1.75 -2.54
CA ALA A 160 -10.30 1.72 -3.38
C ALA A 160 -9.71 3.13 -3.62
N GLY A 161 -10.57 4.12 -3.89
CA GLY A 161 -10.18 5.52 -3.99
C GLY A 161 -9.68 6.09 -2.66
N TYR A 162 -10.30 5.69 -1.55
CA TYR A 162 -9.87 6.00 -0.19
C TYR A 162 -8.46 5.44 0.06
N LEU A 163 -8.24 4.12 -0.12
CA LEU A 163 -6.91 3.52 0.03
C LEU A 163 -5.85 4.14 -0.90
N ALA A 164 -6.21 4.47 -2.13
CA ALA A 164 -5.30 5.12 -3.07
C ALA A 164 -4.91 6.54 -2.61
N LYS A 165 -5.85 7.31 -2.06
CA LYS A 165 -5.58 8.63 -1.45
C LYS A 165 -4.52 8.51 -0.36
N TYR A 166 -4.66 7.57 0.57
CA TYR A 166 -3.72 7.42 1.69
C TYR A 166 -2.36 6.89 1.26
N ALA A 167 -2.32 5.94 0.31
CA ALA A 167 -1.05 5.48 -0.27
C ALA A 167 -0.20 6.62 -0.85
N THR A 168 -0.83 7.69 -1.36
CA THR A 168 -0.12 8.88 -1.85
C THR A 168 0.10 9.98 -0.81
N LYS A 169 -0.70 10.00 0.26
CA LYS A 169 -0.67 11.06 1.29
C LYS A 169 0.44 10.82 2.33
N ASP A 170 0.65 9.56 2.73
CA ASP A 170 1.60 9.18 3.79
C ASP A 170 3.07 9.42 3.41
N VAL A 171 3.39 9.43 2.12
CA VAL A 171 4.76 9.70 1.64
C VAL A 171 5.10 11.19 1.77
N ALA A 172 4.10 12.08 1.67
CA ALA A 172 4.31 13.52 1.68
C ALA A 172 4.37 14.12 3.10
N GLU A 173 3.57 13.62 4.05
CA GLU A 173 3.49 14.22 5.40
C GLU A 173 4.75 13.95 6.26
N LEU A 174 5.55 12.94 5.94
CA LEU A 174 6.79 12.63 6.68
C LEU A 174 8.04 13.36 6.17
N ASP A 175 8.01 13.91 4.96
CA ASP A 175 9.17 14.55 4.30
C ASP A 175 9.43 15.99 4.77
N HIS A 176 8.56 16.55 5.61
CA HIS A 176 8.72 17.93 6.09
C HIS A 176 9.35 17.97 7.49
N GLY A 177 10.64 17.64 7.57
CA GLY A 177 11.46 17.79 8.78
C GLY A 177 11.48 19.21 9.37
N GLN A 178 10.97 20.21 8.66
CA GLN A 178 10.83 21.60 9.12
C GLN A 178 9.42 21.96 9.65
N LEU A 179 8.40 21.10 9.47
CA LEU A 179 7.00 21.36 9.86
C LEU A 179 6.54 20.56 11.09
N ARG A 180 7.43 19.81 11.76
CA ARG A 180 7.07 19.06 12.96
C ARG A 180 6.93 19.99 14.16
N GLY A 181 5.72 20.14 14.68
CA GLY A 181 5.42 20.89 15.90
C GLY A 181 6.21 20.37 17.13
N PRO A 182 6.26 21.12 18.24
CA PRO A 182 7.06 20.77 19.42
C PRO A 182 6.84 19.33 19.92
N HIS A 183 5.58 18.87 19.94
CA HIS A 183 5.19 17.51 20.32
C HIS A 183 5.91 16.42 19.50
N LEU A 184 5.90 16.52 18.18
CA LEU A 184 6.52 15.52 17.31
C LEU A 184 8.05 15.53 17.40
N ARG A 185 8.65 16.68 17.71
CA ARG A 185 10.09 16.76 18.01
C ARG A 185 10.43 16.06 19.31
N GLN A 186 9.59 16.21 20.33
CA GLN A 186 9.75 15.50 21.60
C GLN A 186 9.65 13.97 21.41
N LEU A 187 8.67 13.47 20.63
CA LEU A 187 8.61 12.04 20.28
C LEU A 187 9.86 11.55 19.53
N GLU A 188 10.38 12.35 18.59
CA GLU A 188 11.62 12.01 17.88
C GLU A 188 12.82 11.95 18.84
N GLN A 189 12.87 12.85 19.82
CA GLN A 189 13.91 12.88 20.84
C GLN A 189 13.82 11.67 21.76
N THR A 190 12.63 11.33 22.27
CA THR A 190 12.40 10.10 23.03
C THR A 190 12.81 8.86 22.23
N CYS A 191 12.52 8.82 20.92
CA CYS A 191 12.94 7.72 20.06
C CYS A 191 14.48 7.57 20.00
N LYS A 192 15.23 8.68 19.98
CA LYS A 192 16.71 8.68 20.02
C LYS A 192 17.25 8.19 21.37
N GLU A 193 16.62 8.60 22.47
CA GLU A 193 16.99 8.18 23.83
C GLU A 193 16.77 6.68 24.00
N LEU A 194 15.58 6.18 23.65
CA LEU A 194 15.28 4.75 23.69
C LEU A 194 16.17 3.94 22.74
N ALA A 195 16.55 4.48 21.59
CA ALA A 195 17.48 3.81 20.69
C ALA A 195 18.87 3.68 21.32
N THR A 196 19.33 4.70 22.03
CA THR A 196 20.60 4.67 22.77
C THR A 196 20.57 3.60 23.86
N ARG A 197 19.49 3.56 24.65
CA ARG A 197 19.27 2.54 25.68
C ARG A 197 19.24 1.13 25.08
N GLY A 198 18.49 0.94 23.99
CA GLY A 198 18.41 -0.33 23.28
C GLY A 198 19.76 -0.81 22.74
N MET A 199 20.60 0.09 22.21
CA MET A 199 21.97 -0.26 21.79
C MET A 199 22.87 -0.63 22.98
N ALA A 200 22.74 0.08 24.10
CA ALA A 200 23.50 -0.21 25.32
C ALA A 200 23.10 -1.54 25.97
N ALA A 201 21.85 -1.99 25.79
CA ALA A 201 21.36 -3.27 26.29
C ALA A 201 21.96 -4.50 25.56
N GLY A 202 22.69 -4.30 24.46
CA GLY A 202 23.42 -5.35 23.74
C GLY A 202 22.85 -5.72 22.38
N GLU A 203 23.56 -6.62 21.67
CA GLU A 203 23.25 -7.00 20.28
C GLU A 203 21.91 -7.75 20.15
N ASP A 204 21.46 -8.42 21.21
CA ASP A 204 20.18 -9.13 21.25
C ASP A 204 18.99 -8.22 21.59
N SER A 205 19.22 -6.91 21.80
CA SER A 205 18.15 -5.99 22.13
C SER A 205 17.12 -5.90 20.99
N PRO A 206 15.82 -6.06 21.30
CA PRO A 206 14.77 -5.95 20.29
C PRO A 206 14.54 -4.50 19.83
N TYR A 207 15.25 -3.54 20.44
CA TYR A 207 15.27 -2.12 20.09
C TYR A 207 16.60 -1.68 19.45
N LEU A 208 17.53 -2.60 19.19
CA LEU A 208 18.85 -2.30 18.59
C LEU A 208 18.73 -1.44 17.32
N LEU A 209 17.69 -1.67 16.50
CA LEU A 209 17.49 -0.98 15.23
C LEU A 209 16.57 0.25 15.32
N LEU A 210 16.16 0.66 16.53
CA LEU A 210 15.25 1.80 16.72
C LEU A 210 15.81 3.09 16.13
N PHE A 211 17.13 3.30 16.23
CA PHE A 211 17.79 4.48 15.65
C PHE A 211 17.56 4.64 14.13
N LYS A 212 17.38 3.52 13.40
CA LYS A 212 17.10 3.55 11.95
C LYS A 212 15.69 4.08 11.64
N ARG A 213 14.83 4.20 12.65
CA ARG A 213 13.41 4.57 12.54
C ARG A 213 13.07 5.86 13.30
N ASN A 214 14.05 6.64 13.74
CA ASN A 214 13.82 7.92 14.43
C ASN A 214 12.97 8.88 13.59
N ARG A 215 13.26 8.97 12.28
CA ARG A 215 12.50 9.86 11.36
C ARG A 215 11.06 9.40 11.17
N THR A 216 10.73 8.15 11.46
CA THR A 216 9.38 7.60 11.44
C THR A 216 8.82 7.41 12.86
N LEU A 217 9.30 8.17 13.85
CA LEU A 217 8.82 8.15 15.24
C LEU A 217 8.80 6.73 15.85
N GLY A 218 9.76 5.89 15.45
CA GLY A 218 9.85 4.49 15.88
C GLY A 218 9.02 3.51 15.05
N PHE A 219 8.19 3.93 14.10
CA PHE A 219 7.48 2.98 13.24
C PHE A 219 8.44 2.26 12.30
N ARG A 220 8.48 0.92 12.40
CA ARG A 220 9.39 0.06 11.61
C ARG A 220 8.73 -0.70 10.45
N GLY A 221 7.43 -0.53 10.26
CA GLY A 221 6.66 -1.20 9.22
C GLY A 221 6.68 -0.47 7.87
N HIS A 222 6.06 -1.08 6.87
CA HIS A 222 5.76 -0.41 5.61
C HIS A 222 4.46 0.40 5.74
N PHE A 223 4.44 1.60 5.15
CA PHE A 223 3.25 2.47 5.13
C PHE A 223 2.11 1.86 4.31
N SER A 224 2.40 1.05 3.29
CA SER A 224 1.38 0.30 2.58
C SER A 224 1.82 -1.15 2.38
N THR A 225 0.91 -2.08 2.65
CA THR A 225 1.12 -3.52 2.44
C THR A 225 -0.16 -4.14 1.90
N LYS A 226 -0.02 -5.20 1.10
CA LYS A 226 -1.17 -6.02 0.69
C LYS A 226 -0.78 -7.48 0.64
N SER A 227 -1.74 -8.36 0.88
CA SER A 227 -1.57 -9.79 0.70
C SER A 227 -1.29 -10.10 -0.78
N ARG A 228 -0.52 -11.17 -1.03
CA ARG A 228 -0.10 -11.55 -2.39
C ARG A 228 -1.26 -11.78 -3.35
N ARG A 229 -2.39 -12.30 -2.86
CA ARG A 229 -3.60 -12.58 -3.66
C ARG A 229 -4.70 -11.52 -3.49
N TYR A 230 -4.39 -10.38 -2.86
CA TYR A 230 -5.39 -9.34 -2.63
C TYR A 230 -5.93 -8.72 -3.92
N SER A 231 -5.05 -8.40 -4.87
CA SER A 231 -5.45 -7.80 -6.14
C SER A 231 -5.05 -8.67 -7.31
N ILE A 232 -5.74 -8.51 -8.44
CA ILE A 232 -5.22 -8.94 -9.74
C ILE A 232 -3.83 -8.31 -9.93
N THR A 233 -2.88 -9.09 -10.42
CA THR A 233 -1.51 -8.60 -10.63
C THR A 233 -1.46 -7.68 -11.85
N LEU A 234 -0.54 -6.72 -11.88
CA LEU A 234 -0.30 -5.91 -13.08
C LEU A 234 0.08 -6.79 -14.28
N GLY A 235 0.76 -7.92 -14.05
CA GLY A 235 1.07 -8.90 -15.08
C GLY A 235 -0.18 -9.51 -15.71
N ALA A 236 -1.12 -9.97 -14.88
CA ALA A 236 -2.41 -10.49 -15.35
C ALA A 236 -3.20 -9.42 -16.13
N LEU A 237 -3.26 -8.18 -15.63
CA LEU A 237 -3.92 -7.06 -16.34
C LEU A 237 -3.24 -6.73 -17.68
N ARG A 238 -1.91 -6.78 -17.76
CA ARG A 238 -1.18 -6.57 -19.01
C ARG A 238 -1.47 -7.68 -20.03
N ARG A 239 -1.50 -8.95 -19.59
CA ARG A 239 -1.87 -10.09 -20.45
C ARG A 239 -3.30 -9.98 -20.95
N ALA A 240 -4.25 -9.67 -20.06
CA ALA A 240 -5.65 -9.45 -20.43
C ALA A 240 -5.79 -8.32 -21.47
N ARG A 241 -5.09 -7.20 -21.28
CA ARG A 241 -5.08 -6.09 -22.25
C ARG A 241 -4.51 -6.50 -23.60
N HIS A 242 -3.41 -7.26 -23.61
CA HIS A 242 -2.82 -7.77 -24.85
C HIS A 242 -3.78 -8.72 -25.58
N ARG A 243 -4.41 -9.68 -24.86
CA ARG A 243 -5.43 -10.57 -25.42
C ARG A 243 -6.62 -9.81 -26.00
N PHE A 244 -7.07 -8.77 -25.29
CA PHE A 244 -8.14 -7.91 -25.78
C PHE A 244 -7.77 -7.19 -27.08
N GLN A 245 -6.54 -6.69 -27.19
CA GLN A 245 -6.04 -6.06 -28.42
C GLN A 245 -6.00 -7.05 -29.59
N LEU A 246 -5.52 -8.29 -29.36
CA LEU A 246 -5.51 -9.34 -30.38
C LEU A 246 -6.92 -9.73 -30.81
N LEU A 247 -7.83 -9.96 -29.85
CA LEU A 247 -9.22 -10.29 -30.11
C LEU A 247 -9.90 -9.20 -30.94
N ARG A 248 -9.72 -7.93 -30.55
CA ARG A 248 -10.28 -6.79 -31.26
C ARG A 248 -9.77 -6.70 -32.70
N ALA A 249 -8.47 -6.88 -32.91
CA ALA A 249 -7.89 -6.87 -34.26
C ALA A 249 -8.38 -8.05 -35.14
N ASP A 250 -8.64 -9.22 -34.56
CA ASP A 250 -9.23 -10.36 -35.28
C ASP A 250 -10.70 -10.11 -35.67
N LEU A 251 -11.50 -9.57 -34.74
CA LEU A 251 -12.89 -9.21 -34.97
C LEU A 251 -13.03 -8.13 -36.04
N GLU A 252 -12.19 -7.10 -36.00
CA GLU A 252 -12.12 -6.06 -37.03
C GLU A 252 -11.79 -6.65 -38.41
N ARG A 253 -10.81 -7.57 -38.50
CA ARG A 253 -10.48 -8.26 -39.77
C ARG A 253 -11.62 -9.12 -40.31
N ARG A 254 -12.42 -9.75 -39.44
CA ARG A 254 -13.52 -10.65 -39.80
C ARG A 254 -14.86 -9.93 -39.97
N GLY A 255 -14.92 -8.62 -39.70
CA GLY A 255 -16.15 -7.84 -39.71
C GLY A 255 -17.18 -8.31 -38.66
N LYS A 256 -16.72 -8.93 -37.57
CA LYS A 256 -17.59 -9.45 -36.50
C LYS A 256 -17.65 -8.48 -35.32
N PRO A 257 -18.81 -8.29 -34.69
CA PRO A 257 -18.93 -7.48 -33.48
C PRO A 257 -18.28 -8.18 -32.28
N LEU A 258 -17.85 -7.39 -31.30
CA LEU A 258 -17.38 -7.90 -30.00
C LEU A 258 -18.58 -8.32 -29.15
N ASP A 259 -18.61 -9.59 -28.76
CA ASP A 259 -19.54 -10.09 -27.75
C ASP A 259 -18.96 -9.84 -26.34
N PRO A 260 -19.58 -8.97 -25.52
CA PRO A 260 -19.12 -8.68 -24.16
C PRO A 260 -19.40 -9.83 -23.18
N THR A 261 -20.28 -10.78 -23.54
CA THR A 261 -20.67 -11.88 -22.67
C THR A 261 -19.45 -12.75 -22.35
N GLY A 262 -19.20 -12.99 -21.04
CA GLY A 262 -18.04 -13.75 -20.57
C GLY A 262 -16.68 -13.22 -21.04
N LEU A 263 -16.60 -11.96 -21.48
CA LEU A 263 -15.35 -11.39 -22.01
C LEU A 263 -14.28 -11.30 -20.93
N GLU A 264 -14.65 -10.85 -19.73
CA GLU A 264 -13.72 -10.76 -18.61
C GLU A 264 -13.12 -12.12 -18.24
N GLU A 265 -13.96 -13.15 -18.12
CA GLU A 265 -13.51 -14.52 -17.81
C GLU A 265 -12.55 -15.07 -18.87
N ARG A 266 -12.88 -14.90 -20.16
CA ARG A 266 -11.98 -15.27 -21.28
C ARG A 266 -10.64 -14.51 -21.26
N LEU A 267 -10.66 -13.22 -20.93
CA LEU A 267 -9.45 -12.40 -20.91
C LEU A 267 -8.56 -12.72 -19.70
N LEU A 268 -9.16 -13.05 -18.56
CA LEU A 268 -8.48 -13.35 -17.30
C LEU A 268 -8.10 -14.83 -17.13
N ALA A 269 -8.64 -15.74 -17.94
CA ALA A 269 -8.31 -17.16 -17.91
C ALA A 269 -6.79 -17.39 -17.99
N ASP A 270 -6.22 -18.18 -17.09
CA ASP A 270 -4.80 -18.56 -17.11
C ASP A 270 -4.56 -19.68 -18.14
N GLU A 271 -4.90 -19.43 -19.41
CA GLU A 271 -4.41 -20.28 -20.49
C GLU A 271 -2.90 -20.06 -20.61
N GLU A 272 -2.12 -21.14 -20.46
CA GLU A 272 -0.70 -21.20 -20.79
C GLU A 272 -0.53 -20.78 -22.24
N SER A 273 -0.34 -19.49 -22.48
CA SER A 273 0.10 -19.00 -23.77
C SER A 273 1.49 -19.59 -23.98
N SER A 274 1.58 -20.62 -24.82
CA SER A 274 2.85 -21.19 -25.26
C SER A 274 3.73 -20.03 -25.70
N THR A 275 4.77 -19.73 -24.93
CA THR A 275 5.73 -18.71 -25.32
C THR A 275 6.43 -19.25 -26.55
N LEU A 276 6.24 -18.61 -27.70
CA LEU A 276 6.99 -18.93 -28.90
C LEU A 276 8.46 -18.57 -28.62
N ILE A 277 9.24 -19.56 -28.22
CA ILE A 277 10.69 -19.41 -28.06
C ILE A 277 11.29 -19.41 -29.47
N VAL A 278 11.66 -18.24 -29.95
CA VAL A 278 12.51 -18.12 -31.15
C VAL A 278 13.93 -18.55 -30.75
N GLY A 279 14.19 -19.85 -30.87
CA GLY A 279 15.41 -20.51 -30.36
C GLY A 279 16.64 -20.36 -31.25
N ALA A 280 16.52 -19.76 -32.44
CA ALA A 280 17.64 -19.56 -33.34
C ALA A 280 17.59 -18.15 -33.94
N TRP A 281 18.55 -17.33 -33.55
CA TRP A 281 18.82 -16.05 -34.19
C TRP A 281 20.01 -16.25 -35.11
N ALA A 282 19.79 -16.15 -36.42
CA ALA A 282 20.87 -16.04 -37.38
C ALA A 282 21.14 -14.56 -37.63
N PHE A 283 22.40 -14.14 -37.53
CA PHE A 283 22.80 -12.78 -37.87
C PHE A 283 22.55 -12.53 -39.37
N GLN A 284 21.50 -11.77 -39.69
CA GLN A 284 21.13 -11.46 -41.07
C GLN A 284 21.96 -10.31 -41.66
N GLY A 285 22.74 -9.60 -40.83
CA GLY A 285 23.56 -8.45 -41.21
C GLY A 285 23.34 -7.25 -40.29
N SER A 286 24.22 -6.26 -40.41
CA SER A 286 24.10 -4.95 -39.77
C SER A 286 24.25 -3.84 -40.80
N GLY A 287 23.54 -2.73 -40.58
CA GLY A 287 23.46 -1.62 -41.53
C GLY A 287 22.19 -1.65 -42.38
N TRP A 288 22.11 -0.70 -43.30
CA TRP A 288 20.93 -0.50 -44.14
C TRP A 288 21.06 -1.35 -45.40
N THR A 289 20.24 -2.39 -45.53
CA THR A 289 20.29 -3.33 -46.67
C THR A 289 19.81 -2.69 -47.97
N ARG A 290 19.11 -1.55 -47.90
CA ARG A 290 18.67 -0.76 -49.04
C ARG A 290 19.15 0.67 -48.92
N SER A 291 19.47 1.28 -50.07
CA SER A 291 19.81 2.70 -50.17
C SER A 291 18.70 3.62 -49.65
N GLY A 292 17.42 3.21 -49.81
CA GLY A 292 16.27 3.92 -49.28
C GLY A 292 16.20 3.94 -47.75
N ASP A 293 16.47 2.80 -47.09
CA ASP A 293 16.48 2.70 -45.63
C ASP A 293 17.61 3.55 -45.03
N ARG A 294 18.78 3.57 -45.71
CA ARG A 294 19.89 4.45 -45.37
C ARG A 294 19.49 5.91 -45.45
N ALA A 295 18.82 6.31 -46.53
CA ALA A 295 18.38 7.69 -46.71
C ALA A 295 17.36 8.11 -45.64
N LEU A 296 16.40 7.26 -45.32
CA LEU A 296 15.41 7.48 -44.26
C LEU A 296 16.06 7.60 -42.88
N ALA A 297 16.99 6.72 -42.55
CA ALA A 297 17.70 6.76 -41.27
C ALA A 297 18.58 8.01 -41.12
N LEU A 298 19.29 8.39 -42.19
CA LEU A 298 20.08 9.62 -42.20
C LEU A 298 19.19 10.87 -42.08
N ALA A 299 18.05 10.90 -42.76
CA ALA A 299 17.08 11.99 -42.66
C ALA A 299 16.43 12.08 -41.26
N ALA A 300 16.14 10.94 -40.63
CA ALA A 300 15.63 10.90 -39.26
C ALA A 300 16.69 11.41 -38.27
N ALA A 301 17.95 10.99 -38.42
CA ALA A 301 19.05 11.45 -37.59
C ALA A 301 19.34 12.95 -37.75
N ALA A 302 19.25 13.47 -38.99
CA ALA A 302 19.38 14.90 -39.27
C ALA A 302 18.27 15.71 -38.57
N ARG A 303 17.00 15.33 -38.77
CA ARG A 303 15.85 15.97 -38.11
C ARG A 303 15.93 15.92 -36.59
N SER A 304 16.43 14.82 -36.02
CA SER A 304 16.62 14.72 -34.57
C SER A 304 17.68 15.70 -34.04
N ARG A 305 18.76 15.95 -34.79
CA ARG A 305 19.78 16.93 -34.42
C ARG A 305 19.26 18.36 -34.55
N GLU A 306 18.55 18.66 -35.62
CA GLU A 306 17.88 19.96 -35.84
C GLU A 306 16.91 20.27 -34.69
N TYR A 307 16.08 19.29 -34.31
CA TYR A 307 15.15 19.44 -33.19
C TYR A 307 15.86 19.69 -31.86
N ALA A 308 16.97 18.99 -31.60
CA ALA A 308 17.77 19.19 -30.39
C ALA A 308 18.43 20.58 -30.35
N GLN A 309 18.92 21.09 -31.49
CA GLN A 309 19.47 22.44 -31.61
C GLN A 309 18.40 23.51 -31.36
N TRP A 310 17.24 23.39 -32.01
CA TRP A 310 16.11 24.29 -31.78
C TRP A 310 15.68 24.31 -30.31
N ARG A 311 15.60 23.15 -29.65
CA ARG A 311 15.29 23.06 -28.21
C ARG A 311 16.32 23.77 -27.33
N ALA A 312 17.61 23.67 -27.68
CA ALA A 312 18.68 24.33 -26.94
C ALA A 312 18.62 25.86 -27.10
N GLU A 313 18.34 26.36 -28.30
CA GLU A 313 18.14 27.79 -28.59
C GLU A 313 16.95 28.36 -27.81
N GLN A 314 15.80 27.69 -27.84
CA GLN A 314 14.61 28.11 -27.06
C GLN A 314 14.90 28.18 -25.55
N THR A 315 15.69 27.24 -25.03
CA THR A 315 16.08 27.22 -23.62
C THR A 315 17.03 28.38 -23.29
N ARG A 316 17.96 28.70 -24.19
CA ARG A 316 18.91 29.81 -24.04
C ARG A 316 18.21 31.17 -24.10
N ASP A 317 17.25 31.33 -25.00
CA ASP A 317 16.44 32.55 -25.12
C ASP A 317 15.57 32.77 -23.88
N ALA A 318 14.93 31.72 -23.36
CA ALA A 318 14.15 31.77 -22.13
C ALA A 318 14.99 32.14 -20.89
N ILE A 319 16.26 31.71 -20.83
CA ILE A 319 17.20 32.08 -19.76
C ILE A 319 17.61 33.55 -19.89
N THR A 320 17.85 34.03 -21.11
CA THR A 320 18.24 35.42 -21.39
C THR A 320 17.11 36.38 -21.03
N GLN A 321 15.88 36.09 -21.46
CA GLN A 321 14.68 36.89 -21.13
C GLN A 321 14.36 36.93 -19.63
N ARG A 322 14.76 35.90 -18.86
CA ARG A 322 14.63 35.88 -17.38
C ARG A 322 15.69 36.74 -16.68
N LYS A 323 16.87 36.92 -17.28
CA LYS A 323 17.92 37.80 -16.74
C LYS A 323 17.62 39.27 -16.98
N ASP A 324 17.05 39.61 -18.13
CA ASP A 324 16.71 41.01 -18.47
C ASP A 324 15.47 41.55 -17.71
N ARG A 325 14.76 40.69 -16.98
CA ARG A 325 13.59 41.04 -16.15
C ARG A 325 13.90 41.15 -14.64
N ARG A 326 15.17 41.03 -14.23
CA ARG A 326 15.63 41.27 -12.86
C ARG A 326 16.49 42.52 -12.81
#